data_AF-A0A5D4JD42-F1
#
_entry.id   AF-A0A5D4JD42-F1
#
_cell.length_a   1.000
_cell.length_b   1.000
_cell.length_c   1.000
_cell.angle_alpha   90.00
_cell.angle_beta   90.00
_cell.angle_gamma   90.00
#
_symmetry.space_group_name_H-M   'P 1'
#
loop_
_entity.id
_entity.type
_entity.pdbx_description
1 polymer ?
#
loop_
_entity_poly.entity_id
_entity_poly.type
_entity_poly.pdbx_seq_one_letter_code
_entity_poly.pdbx_strand_id
1 'polypeptide(L)'
;MSAPGGNTGAELLIVPPLTDFTTSVVPPQTAELLDLSAHFVRRIADPARLEEAAARLDTQTAGREEALHALFATAAAAVLRRPGPGIYDRARLRATGMALRLVGESDPALTLSLDDLELRDGTTESGAAVVAAAARTGLFAPEIELARQRAGGSQDVQIMVDTDQQLPVAIALVQALGAHRTILCGRFAAQHQQALGLLQATREVRINDGRPSRIVRTEWAGRPHHAVHWATDPLEATPDRPWAGWLDATDTTAVPAAAWRTCTGLTLTVARLDSWETATGVYGRLADLSVVWDRLRADVPVAVELLVGAPGADTKTLRAAINRIVGRTPDAGPARPRPVLAGLRPFRLPRDGGPTWNAVPVRAEARPDHDLARWAEFTAPGTLTPQGRLDTIHALLAELARSTDFFPGRMAGALTTMAPLETAEQLPVEQPVWDPSAQVVATEQADPDGRGPGTFVAHLRTGAAFRLHPRLAPVVSALADGKGEQIKRLPAATRTKLLGQLARAGALRRNDT
;
A
#
# COMPACT_ATOMS: atom_id res chain seq x y z
N MET A 1 13.80 -56.60 10.89
CA MET A 1 13.94 -55.26 11.48
C MET A 1 13.87 -54.26 10.33
N SER A 2 12.67 -53.79 10.03
CA SER A 2 12.43 -52.76 9.01
C SER A 2 12.41 -51.41 9.71
N ALA A 3 13.25 -50.48 9.28
CA ALA A 3 13.24 -49.11 9.76
C ALA A 3 11.90 -48.45 9.40
N PRO A 4 11.24 -47.72 10.31
CA PRO A 4 10.07 -46.94 9.95
C PRO A 4 10.55 -45.77 9.08
N GLY A 5 10.25 -45.84 7.79
CA GLY A 5 10.35 -44.71 6.87
C GLY A 5 9.36 -43.63 7.32
N GLY A 6 9.85 -42.69 8.11
CA GLY A 6 9.14 -41.45 8.41
C GLY A 6 9.03 -40.65 7.12
N ASN A 7 7.82 -40.55 6.58
CA ASN A 7 7.48 -39.63 5.52
C ASN A 7 7.61 -38.21 6.08
N THR A 8 8.82 -37.64 6.09
CA THR A 8 9.07 -36.25 6.47
C THR A 8 8.64 -35.35 5.32
N GLY A 9 7.34 -35.24 5.07
CA GLY A 9 6.85 -34.22 4.16
C GLY A 9 7.26 -32.85 4.72
N ALA A 10 7.67 -31.94 3.84
CA ALA A 10 8.00 -30.57 4.22
C ALA A 10 6.81 -29.92 4.96
N GLU A 11 7.09 -29.10 5.96
CA GLU A 11 6.06 -28.33 6.67
C GLU A 11 5.48 -27.27 5.72
N LEU A 12 4.16 -27.02 5.74
CA LEU A 12 3.56 -26.03 4.84
C LEU A 12 3.45 -24.67 5.54
N LEU A 13 4.09 -23.64 4.97
CA LEU A 13 3.92 -22.24 5.39
C LEU A 13 2.97 -21.51 4.44
N ILE A 14 1.82 -21.09 4.95
CA ILE A 14 0.81 -20.35 4.22
C ILE A 14 0.95 -18.85 4.52
N VAL A 15 1.00 -18.05 3.46
CA VAL A 15 0.87 -16.58 3.53
C VAL A 15 -0.54 -16.21 3.07
N PRO A 16 -1.45 -15.84 4.00
CA PRO A 16 -2.81 -15.47 3.65
C PRO A 16 -2.87 -14.23 2.73
N PRO A 17 -3.95 -14.08 1.95
CA PRO A 17 -4.28 -12.85 1.24
C PRO A 17 -4.16 -11.58 2.09
N LEU A 18 -3.95 -10.46 1.40
CA LEU A 18 -3.84 -9.11 1.98
C LEU A 18 -2.57 -8.85 2.77
N THR A 19 -1.53 -9.65 2.52
CA THR A 19 -0.14 -9.28 2.81
C THR A 19 0.40 -8.38 1.68
N ASP A 20 1.37 -7.50 1.97
CA ASP A 20 2.10 -6.72 0.96
C ASP A 20 2.60 -7.63 -0.18
N PHE A 21 1.95 -7.52 -1.34
CA PHE A 21 2.22 -8.34 -2.52
C PHE A 21 3.46 -7.91 -3.28
N THR A 22 4.08 -6.79 -2.91
CA THR A 22 5.37 -6.36 -3.44
C THR A 22 6.55 -7.09 -2.78
N THR A 23 6.27 -7.79 -1.67
CA THR A 23 7.23 -8.66 -0.97
C THR A 23 6.80 -10.12 -1.03
N SER A 24 7.76 -11.02 -0.81
CA SER A 24 7.54 -12.45 -0.63
C SER A 24 8.22 -12.92 0.65
N VAL A 25 7.64 -13.94 1.26
CA VAL A 25 8.17 -14.58 2.47
C VAL A 25 9.23 -15.60 2.07
N VAL A 26 10.33 -15.63 2.82
CA VAL A 26 11.34 -16.67 2.71
C VAL A 26 10.97 -17.78 3.70
N PRO A 27 10.54 -18.97 3.22
CA PRO A 27 10.20 -20.06 4.12
C PRO A 27 11.46 -20.58 4.85
N PRO A 28 11.33 -21.12 6.07
CA PRO A 28 12.37 -21.95 6.67
C PRO A 28 12.80 -23.08 5.71
N GLN A 29 14.04 -23.54 5.82
CA GLN A 29 14.60 -24.56 4.90
C GLN A 29 13.79 -25.86 4.82
N THR A 30 13.04 -26.18 5.88
CA THR A 30 12.21 -27.39 6.00
C THR A 30 10.77 -27.20 5.52
N ALA A 31 10.41 -25.99 5.07
CA ALA A 31 9.04 -25.63 4.76
C ALA A 31 8.81 -25.29 3.28
N GLU A 32 7.67 -25.72 2.75
CA GLU A 32 7.16 -25.29 1.46
C GLU A 32 6.31 -24.01 1.63
N LEU A 33 6.50 -23.02 0.76
CA LEU A 33 5.71 -21.78 0.78
C LEU A 33 4.47 -21.91 -0.11
N LEU A 34 3.29 -21.69 0.49
CA LEU A 34 2.05 -21.43 -0.24
C LEU A 34 1.64 -19.96 -0.10
N ASP A 35 2.00 -19.18 -1.10
CA ASP A 35 1.75 -17.73 -1.15
C ASP A 35 0.36 -17.43 -1.72
N LEU A 36 -0.65 -17.49 -0.85
CA LEU A 36 -2.05 -17.20 -1.22
C LEU A 36 -2.27 -15.71 -1.48
N SER A 37 -1.45 -14.82 -0.91
CA SER A 37 -1.50 -13.39 -1.24
C SER A 37 -1.14 -13.13 -2.69
N ALA A 38 -0.05 -13.72 -3.18
CA ALA A 38 0.32 -13.62 -4.59
C ALA A 38 -0.75 -14.25 -5.49
N HIS A 39 -1.31 -15.41 -5.10
CA HIS A 39 -2.40 -16.05 -5.85
C HIS A 39 -3.63 -15.15 -5.95
N PHE A 40 -4.10 -14.61 -4.82
CA PHE A 40 -5.24 -13.72 -4.74
C PHE A 40 -5.06 -12.49 -5.61
N VAL A 41 -3.93 -11.79 -5.48
CA VAL A 41 -3.63 -10.58 -6.25
C VAL A 41 -3.59 -10.88 -7.75
N ARG A 42 -2.94 -11.97 -8.19
CA ARG A 42 -2.94 -12.38 -9.61
C ARG A 42 -4.35 -12.61 -10.14
N ARG A 43 -5.22 -13.23 -9.34
CA ARG A 43 -6.59 -13.58 -9.72
C ARG A 43 -7.51 -12.36 -9.83
N ILE A 44 -7.39 -11.39 -8.91
CA ILE A 44 -8.26 -10.20 -8.93
C ILE A 44 -7.74 -9.13 -9.89
N ALA A 45 -6.42 -9.00 -10.04
CA ALA A 45 -5.78 -8.04 -10.93
C ALA A 45 -5.51 -8.64 -12.33
N ASP A 46 -6.26 -9.67 -12.71
CA ASP A 46 -6.28 -10.18 -14.07
C ASP A 46 -7.00 -9.16 -14.98
N PRO A 47 -6.32 -8.62 -16.00
CA PRO A 47 -6.94 -7.65 -16.91
C PRO A 47 -8.19 -8.16 -17.62
N ALA A 48 -8.30 -9.45 -17.90
CA ALA A 48 -9.48 -10.02 -18.56
C ALA A 48 -10.71 -9.94 -17.64
N ARG A 49 -10.53 -10.27 -16.36
CA ARG A 49 -11.60 -10.20 -15.35
C ARG A 49 -12.07 -8.78 -15.09
N LEU A 50 -11.16 -7.81 -15.13
CA LEU A 50 -11.49 -6.39 -14.99
C LEU A 50 -12.29 -5.88 -16.20
N GLU A 51 -11.97 -6.32 -17.41
CA GLU A 51 -12.78 -6.01 -18.60
C GLU A 51 -14.16 -6.65 -18.54
N GLU A 52 -14.26 -7.92 -18.12
CA GLU A 52 -15.55 -8.56 -17.93
C GLU A 52 -16.39 -7.84 -16.87
N ALA A 53 -15.76 -7.37 -15.78
CA ALA A 53 -16.44 -6.55 -14.79
C ALA A 53 -16.89 -5.20 -15.37
N ALA A 54 -16.02 -4.55 -16.15
CA ALA A 54 -16.36 -3.30 -16.83
C ALA A 54 -17.56 -3.48 -17.78
N ALA A 55 -17.55 -4.52 -18.61
CA ALA A 55 -18.62 -4.82 -19.56
C ALA A 55 -19.96 -5.12 -18.86
N ARG A 56 -19.95 -5.77 -17.69
CA ARG A 56 -21.17 -6.00 -16.90
C ARG A 56 -21.75 -4.71 -16.30
N LEU A 57 -20.90 -3.75 -15.96
CA LEU A 57 -21.29 -2.47 -15.38
C LEU A 57 -21.63 -1.41 -16.45
N ASP A 58 -21.12 -1.57 -17.67
CA ASP A 58 -21.36 -0.68 -18.81
C ASP A 58 -22.74 -0.95 -19.44
N THR A 59 -23.81 -0.56 -18.74
CA THR A 59 -25.21 -0.75 -19.18
C THR A 59 -25.96 0.58 -19.23
N GLN A 60 -27.01 0.66 -20.05
CA GLN A 60 -27.86 1.87 -20.17
C GLN A 60 -28.59 2.23 -18.87
N THR A 61 -28.79 1.25 -17.97
CA THR A 61 -29.49 1.44 -16.69
C THR A 61 -28.53 1.67 -15.52
N ALA A 62 -27.22 1.64 -15.76
CA ALA A 62 -26.21 1.81 -14.72
C ALA A 62 -26.34 3.18 -14.04
N GLY A 63 -26.32 3.18 -12.71
CA GLY A 63 -26.16 4.41 -11.95
C GLY A 63 -24.80 5.06 -12.20
N ARG A 64 -24.64 6.33 -11.81
CA ARG A 64 -23.38 7.08 -11.99
C ARG A 64 -22.17 6.35 -11.38
N GLU A 65 -22.35 5.75 -10.22
CA GLU A 65 -21.28 5.02 -9.52
C GLU A 65 -20.84 3.78 -10.31
N GLU A 66 -21.79 2.94 -10.73
CA GLU A 66 -21.54 1.76 -11.57
C GLU A 66 -20.87 2.15 -12.90
N ALA A 67 -21.32 3.24 -13.52
CA ALA A 67 -20.72 3.77 -14.75
C ALA A 67 -19.26 4.22 -14.54
N LEU A 68 -18.95 4.85 -13.40
CA LEU A 68 -17.58 5.19 -13.03
C LEU A 68 -16.74 3.93 -12.74
N HIS A 69 -17.32 2.93 -12.10
CA HIS A 69 -16.64 1.66 -11.84
C HIS A 69 -16.31 0.92 -13.15
N ALA A 70 -17.21 0.92 -14.13
CA ALA A 70 -16.93 0.39 -15.47
C ALA A 70 -15.71 1.08 -16.10
N LEU A 71 -15.71 2.42 -16.07
CA LEU A 71 -14.65 3.25 -16.62
C LEU A 71 -13.29 3.01 -15.92
N PHE A 72 -13.26 2.94 -14.60
CA PHE A 72 -12.04 2.69 -13.85
C PHE A 72 -11.56 1.24 -13.93
N ALA A 73 -12.47 0.27 -14.07
CA ALA A 73 -12.12 -1.13 -14.34
C ALA A 73 -11.41 -1.26 -15.70
N THR A 74 -11.93 -0.64 -16.76
CA THR A 74 -11.28 -0.58 -18.08
C THR A 74 -9.90 0.09 -18.00
N ALA A 75 -9.79 1.21 -17.27
CA ALA A 75 -8.52 1.90 -17.09
C ALA A 75 -7.49 1.04 -16.33
N ALA A 76 -7.90 0.35 -15.27
CA ALA A 76 -7.06 -0.57 -14.52
C ALA A 76 -6.58 -1.74 -15.40
N ALA A 77 -7.49 -2.34 -16.19
CA ALA A 77 -7.15 -3.40 -17.12
C ALA A 77 -6.10 -2.96 -18.15
N ALA A 78 -6.27 -1.76 -18.74
CA ALA A 78 -5.31 -1.19 -19.68
C ALA A 78 -3.92 -1.01 -19.03
N VAL A 79 -3.87 -0.48 -17.81
CA VAL A 79 -2.61 -0.31 -17.05
C VAL A 79 -1.92 -1.64 -16.77
N LEU A 80 -2.69 -2.68 -16.41
CA LEU A 80 -2.17 -4.00 -16.07
C LEU A 80 -1.71 -4.81 -17.30
N ARG A 81 -2.18 -4.47 -18.51
CA ARG A 81 -1.73 -5.08 -19.78
C ARG A 81 -0.46 -4.48 -20.37
N ARG A 82 0.00 -3.32 -19.90
CA ARG A 82 1.17 -2.64 -20.47
C ARG A 82 2.35 -3.61 -20.56
N PRO A 83 2.93 -3.85 -21.75
CA PRO A 83 4.13 -4.66 -21.89
C PRO A 83 5.40 -3.84 -21.62
N GLY A 84 6.51 -4.53 -21.34
CA GLY A 84 7.85 -3.94 -21.37
C GLY A 84 8.49 -3.64 -20.01
N PRO A 85 9.64 -2.96 -19.99
CA PRO A 85 10.32 -2.55 -18.76
C PRO A 85 9.53 -1.45 -18.03
N GLY A 86 9.65 -1.39 -16.70
CA GLY A 86 8.94 -0.38 -15.88
C GLY A 86 7.47 -0.66 -15.63
N ILE A 87 6.98 -1.86 -15.96
CA ILE A 87 5.57 -2.27 -15.75
C ILE A 87 5.18 -2.42 -14.27
N TYR A 88 6.15 -2.55 -13.37
CA TYR A 88 5.93 -2.62 -11.93
C TYR A 88 6.18 -1.23 -11.33
N ASP A 89 5.22 -0.34 -11.60
CA ASP A 89 5.21 1.06 -11.18
C ASP A 89 4.01 1.38 -10.26
N ARG A 90 3.90 2.65 -9.85
CA ARG A 90 2.76 3.14 -9.05
C ARG A 90 1.42 3.05 -9.76
N ALA A 91 1.39 3.11 -11.09
CA ALA A 91 0.16 2.93 -11.83
C ALA A 91 -0.35 1.50 -11.71
N ARG A 92 0.54 0.50 -11.76
CA ARG A 92 0.19 -0.89 -11.50
C ARG A 92 -0.33 -1.11 -10.09
N LEU A 93 0.30 -0.51 -9.07
CA LEU A 93 -0.24 -0.54 -7.70
C LEU A 93 -1.68 0.00 -7.65
N ARG A 94 -1.94 1.13 -8.30
CA ARG A 94 -3.29 1.75 -8.33
C ARG A 94 -4.30 0.90 -9.07
N ALA A 95 -3.91 0.28 -10.19
CA ALA A 95 -4.77 -0.64 -10.91
C ALA A 95 -5.12 -1.87 -10.07
N THR A 96 -4.15 -2.43 -9.33
CA THR A 96 -4.42 -3.49 -8.35
C THR A 96 -5.31 -3.00 -7.21
N GLY A 97 -5.12 -1.77 -6.73
CA GLY A 97 -6.00 -1.13 -5.74
C GLY A 97 -7.44 -0.99 -6.24
N MET A 98 -7.63 -0.62 -7.50
CA MET A 98 -8.96 -0.58 -8.12
C MET A 98 -9.58 -1.98 -8.20
N ALA A 99 -8.79 -3.00 -8.58
CA ALA A 99 -9.26 -4.38 -8.59
C ALA A 99 -9.72 -4.85 -7.20
N LEU A 100 -8.94 -4.54 -6.15
CA LEU A 100 -9.31 -4.81 -4.75
C LEU A 100 -10.62 -4.14 -4.38
N ARG A 101 -10.78 -2.86 -4.71
CA ARG A 101 -12.00 -2.10 -4.43
C ARG A 101 -13.23 -2.74 -5.07
N LEU A 102 -13.18 -3.05 -6.37
CA LEU A 102 -14.31 -3.63 -7.10
C LEU A 102 -14.76 -4.98 -6.52
N VAL A 103 -13.81 -5.84 -6.14
CA VAL A 103 -14.18 -7.14 -5.53
C VAL A 103 -14.69 -6.98 -4.10
N GLY A 104 -14.18 -6.00 -3.34
CA GLY A 104 -14.67 -5.69 -2.00
C GLY A 104 -16.07 -5.07 -1.98
N GLU A 105 -16.40 -4.23 -2.96
CA GLU A 105 -17.74 -3.63 -3.08
C GLU A 105 -18.84 -4.68 -3.23
N SER A 106 -18.52 -5.82 -3.86
CA SER A 106 -19.44 -6.95 -4.03
C SER A 106 -19.45 -7.93 -2.85
N ASP A 107 -18.51 -7.82 -1.91
CA ASP A 107 -18.42 -8.72 -0.76
C ASP A 107 -19.35 -8.25 0.38
N PRO A 108 -20.14 -9.14 1.00
CA PRO A 108 -21.12 -8.75 2.01
C PRO A 108 -20.49 -8.45 3.38
N ALA A 109 -19.22 -8.76 3.61
CA ALA A 109 -18.58 -8.65 4.93
C ALA A 109 -17.41 -7.67 4.95
N LEU A 110 -16.74 -7.47 3.81
CA LEU A 110 -15.47 -6.76 3.72
C LEU A 110 -15.55 -5.59 2.75
N THR A 111 -14.79 -4.54 3.03
CA THR A 111 -14.40 -3.52 2.07
C THR A 111 -12.89 -3.56 1.95
N LEU A 112 -12.39 -3.57 0.71
CA LEU A 112 -10.96 -3.66 0.44
C LEU A 112 -10.46 -2.39 -0.23
N SER A 113 -9.27 -1.98 0.15
CA SER A 113 -8.47 -1.05 -0.63
C SER A 113 -7.08 -1.64 -0.86
N LEU A 114 -6.24 -0.94 -1.64
CA LEU A 114 -4.84 -1.36 -1.84
C LEU A 114 -4.16 -1.61 -0.49
N ASP A 115 -4.51 -0.78 0.47
CA ASP A 115 -3.82 -0.68 1.71
C ASP A 115 -4.84 -0.58 2.87
N ASP A 116 -5.95 -1.30 2.80
CA ASP A 116 -6.73 -1.60 3.98
C ASP A 116 -7.71 -2.74 3.76
N LEU A 117 -8.17 -3.27 4.88
CA LEU A 117 -9.39 -4.05 4.94
C LEU A 117 -10.22 -3.48 6.07
N GLU A 118 -11.47 -3.15 5.75
CA GLU A 118 -12.48 -2.75 6.71
C GLU A 118 -13.58 -3.82 6.77
N LEU A 119 -14.07 -4.10 7.97
CA LEU A 119 -15.26 -4.92 8.14
C LEU A 119 -16.48 -4.04 7.91
N ARG A 120 -17.46 -4.51 7.15
CA ARG A 120 -18.73 -3.79 6.98
C ARG A 120 -19.52 -3.69 8.28
N ASP A 121 -19.40 -4.73 9.10
CA ASP A 121 -20.03 -4.82 10.42
C ASP A 121 -18.94 -5.02 11.48
N GLY A 122 -18.63 -3.97 12.24
CA GLY A 122 -17.64 -4.00 13.32
C GLY A 122 -16.25 -3.52 12.90
N THR A 123 -15.20 -4.09 13.51
CA THR A 123 -13.80 -3.68 13.32
C THR A 123 -12.87 -4.89 13.39
N THR A 124 -11.73 -4.84 12.71
CA THR A 124 -10.66 -5.85 12.81
C THR A 124 -10.05 -5.94 14.21
N GLU A 125 -10.33 -4.97 15.08
CA GLU A 125 -9.92 -4.95 16.48
C GLU A 125 -10.84 -5.75 17.40
N SER A 126 -11.97 -6.26 16.90
CA SER A 126 -12.89 -7.12 17.64
C SER A 126 -12.84 -8.53 17.07
N GLY A 127 -12.34 -9.49 17.86
CA GLY A 127 -12.23 -10.89 17.43
C GLY A 127 -13.58 -11.50 17.04
N ALA A 128 -14.67 -11.11 17.73
CA ALA A 128 -16.02 -11.53 17.39
C ALA A 128 -16.46 -11.02 16.00
N ALA A 129 -16.19 -9.75 15.69
CA ALA A 129 -16.52 -9.18 14.38
C ALA A 129 -15.69 -9.82 13.26
N VAL A 130 -14.41 -10.08 13.51
CA VAL A 130 -13.53 -10.78 12.55
C VAL A 130 -14.05 -12.20 12.26
N VAL A 131 -14.43 -12.96 13.29
CA VAL A 131 -15.00 -14.31 13.11
C VAL A 131 -16.30 -14.25 12.30
N ALA A 132 -17.18 -13.29 12.58
CA ALA A 132 -18.41 -13.10 11.83
C ALA A 132 -18.15 -12.73 10.37
N ALA A 133 -17.17 -11.87 10.10
CA ALA A 133 -16.77 -11.50 8.75
C ALA A 133 -16.17 -12.68 7.98
N ALA A 134 -15.30 -13.48 8.63
CA ALA A 134 -14.70 -14.68 8.06
C ALA A 134 -15.77 -15.70 7.59
N ALA A 135 -16.85 -15.84 8.36
CA ALA A 135 -17.94 -16.76 8.03
C ALA A 135 -18.84 -16.28 6.88
N ARG A 136 -18.86 -14.97 6.60
CA ARG A 136 -19.76 -14.34 5.61
C ARG A 136 -19.09 -14.05 4.28
N THR A 137 -17.77 -13.82 4.27
CA THR A 137 -17.05 -13.53 3.04
C THR A 137 -16.87 -14.78 2.18
N GLY A 138 -17.22 -14.67 0.90
CA GLY A 138 -16.92 -15.69 -0.11
C GLY A 138 -15.65 -15.38 -0.91
N LEU A 139 -15.02 -14.23 -0.65
CA LEU A 139 -14.00 -13.64 -1.52
C LEU A 139 -12.74 -14.50 -1.66
N PHE A 140 -12.37 -15.20 -0.59
CA PHE A 140 -11.15 -16.01 -0.49
C PHE A 140 -11.38 -17.51 -0.73
N ALA A 141 -12.58 -17.92 -1.14
CA ALA A 141 -12.90 -19.34 -1.33
C ALA A 141 -11.91 -20.09 -2.25
N PRO A 142 -11.45 -19.52 -3.40
CA PRO A 142 -10.44 -20.18 -4.23
C PRO A 142 -9.10 -20.40 -3.52
N GLU A 143 -8.64 -19.44 -2.71
CA GLU A 143 -7.39 -19.54 -1.96
C GLU A 143 -7.49 -20.55 -0.81
N ILE A 144 -8.65 -20.61 -0.13
CA ILE A 144 -8.92 -21.58 0.92
C ILE A 144 -8.94 -23.01 0.35
N GLU A 145 -9.58 -23.20 -0.80
CA GLU A 145 -9.62 -24.52 -1.46
C GLU A 145 -8.21 -24.95 -1.91
N LEU A 146 -7.41 -24.03 -2.46
CA LEU A 146 -6.01 -24.30 -2.79
C LEU A 146 -5.19 -24.70 -1.55
N ALA A 147 -5.42 -24.05 -0.41
CA ALA A 147 -4.78 -24.43 0.85
C ALA A 147 -5.14 -25.85 1.29
N ARG A 148 -6.44 -26.22 1.22
CA ARG A 148 -6.91 -27.57 1.56
C ARG A 148 -6.27 -28.64 0.70
N GLN A 149 -6.16 -28.40 -0.61
CA GLN A 149 -5.54 -29.33 -1.55
C GLN A 149 -4.06 -29.56 -1.25
N ARG A 150 -3.35 -28.52 -0.79
CA ARG A 150 -1.90 -28.55 -0.56
C ARG A 150 -1.50 -29.07 0.82
N ALA A 151 -2.30 -28.78 1.86
CA ALA A 151 -2.00 -29.17 3.24
C ALA A 151 -2.01 -30.70 3.48
N GLY A 152 -2.70 -31.46 2.64
CA GLY A 152 -2.90 -32.90 2.85
C GLY A 152 -3.60 -33.21 4.19
N GLY A 153 -3.76 -34.50 4.51
CA GLY A 153 -4.52 -34.94 5.70
C GLY A 153 -3.75 -35.04 7.01
N SER A 154 -2.40 -35.07 7.00
CA SER A 154 -1.61 -35.57 8.16
C SER A 154 -0.50 -34.64 8.65
N GLN A 155 -0.38 -33.42 8.13
CA GLN A 155 0.69 -32.51 8.50
C GLN A 155 0.18 -31.26 9.22
N ASP A 156 1.00 -30.73 10.12
CA ASP A 156 0.81 -29.40 10.68
C ASP A 156 1.05 -28.33 9.62
N VAL A 157 0.30 -27.23 9.70
CA VAL A 157 0.36 -26.11 8.76
C VAL A 157 0.61 -24.83 9.53
N GLN A 158 1.61 -24.06 9.09
CA GLN A 158 1.86 -22.73 9.61
C GLN A 158 1.10 -21.67 8.79
N ILE A 159 0.46 -20.72 9.45
CA ILE A 159 -0.23 -19.59 8.82
C ILE A 159 0.38 -18.30 9.36
N MET A 160 0.96 -17.49 8.47
CA MET A 160 1.60 -16.24 8.85
C MET A 160 0.61 -15.09 8.96
N VAL A 161 0.47 -14.52 10.16
CA VAL A 161 -0.39 -13.37 10.48
C VAL A 161 0.47 -12.24 11.05
N ASP A 162 0.86 -11.31 10.18
CA ASP A 162 1.65 -10.12 10.52
C ASP A 162 0.80 -8.87 10.74
N THR A 163 -0.43 -8.88 10.24
CA THR A 163 -1.38 -7.76 10.34
C THR A 163 -2.79 -8.26 10.63
N ASP A 164 -3.61 -7.39 11.21
CA ASP A 164 -5.03 -7.64 11.49
C ASP A 164 -5.87 -7.85 10.21
N GLN A 165 -5.48 -7.22 9.10
CA GLN A 165 -6.16 -7.34 7.81
C GLN A 165 -6.15 -8.78 7.27
N GLN A 166 -5.20 -9.60 7.70
CA GLN A 166 -5.14 -11.01 7.35
C GLN A 166 -6.10 -11.86 8.19
N LEU A 167 -6.66 -11.35 9.29
CA LEU A 167 -7.40 -12.16 10.24
C LEU A 167 -8.66 -12.82 9.67
N PRO A 168 -9.52 -12.14 8.89
CA PRO A 168 -10.71 -12.81 8.34
C PRO A 168 -10.35 -14.04 7.51
N VAL A 169 -9.32 -13.93 6.67
CA VAL A 169 -8.87 -15.05 5.84
C VAL A 169 -8.07 -16.08 6.63
N ALA A 170 -7.26 -15.67 7.61
CA ALA A 170 -6.53 -16.58 8.49
C ALA A 170 -7.50 -17.44 9.32
N ILE A 171 -8.57 -16.86 9.85
CA ILE A 171 -9.63 -17.60 10.57
C ILE A 171 -10.36 -18.55 9.63
N ALA A 172 -10.71 -18.12 8.41
CA ALA A 172 -11.33 -19.00 7.42
C ALA A 172 -10.41 -20.18 7.04
N LEU A 173 -9.08 -19.95 6.92
CA LEU A 173 -8.09 -21.00 6.71
C LEU A 173 -8.00 -21.96 7.91
N VAL A 174 -7.95 -21.45 9.14
CA VAL A 174 -7.96 -22.26 10.38
C VAL A 174 -9.20 -23.17 10.40
N GLN A 175 -10.37 -22.63 10.08
CA GLN A 175 -11.63 -23.39 10.03
C GLN A 175 -11.59 -24.47 8.95
N ALA A 176 -11.03 -24.17 7.78
CA ALA A 176 -10.94 -25.09 6.66
C ALA A 176 -9.89 -26.21 6.85
N LEU A 177 -8.78 -25.91 7.54
CA LEU A 177 -7.65 -26.83 7.74
C LEU A 177 -7.71 -27.59 9.07
N GLY A 178 -8.45 -27.05 10.05
CA GLY A 178 -8.58 -27.57 11.40
C GLY A 178 -7.65 -26.87 12.40
N ALA A 179 -8.21 -26.36 13.49
CA ALA A 179 -7.48 -25.60 14.51
C ALA A 179 -6.33 -26.39 15.15
N HIS A 180 -6.56 -27.65 15.53
CA HIS A 180 -5.57 -28.54 16.15
C HIS A 180 -4.32 -28.81 15.28
N ARG A 181 -4.41 -28.64 13.94
CA ARG A 181 -3.29 -28.82 12.99
C ARG A 181 -2.63 -27.50 12.60
N THR A 182 -3.19 -26.39 13.04
CA THR A 182 -2.74 -25.08 12.62
C THR A 182 -1.77 -24.51 13.66
N ILE A 183 -0.74 -23.84 13.15
CA ILE A 183 0.17 -23.01 13.92
C ILE A 183 0.07 -21.58 13.36
N LEU A 184 -0.31 -20.58 14.14
CA LEU A 184 -0.16 -19.18 13.73
C LEU A 184 1.26 -18.71 14.03
N CYS A 185 1.86 -18.01 13.07
CA CYS A 185 3.13 -17.31 13.22
C CYS A 185 2.98 -15.84 12.79
N GLY A 186 4.06 -15.06 12.91
CA GLY A 186 4.06 -13.65 12.52
C GLY A 186 3.81 -12.68 13.69
N ARG A 187 4.08 -11.40 13.41
CA ARG A 187 4.14 -10.33 14.44
C ARG A 187 2.81 -10.15 15.14
N PHE A 188 1.71 -10.14 14.40
CA PHE A 188 0.37 -9.90 14.96
C PHE A 188 -0.09 -11.08 15.80
N ALA A 189 0.09 -12.32 15.31
CA ALA A 189 -0.25 -13.52 16.08
C ALA A 189 0.48 -13.57 17.43
N ALA A 190 1.78 -13.28 17.44
CA ALA A 190 2.57 -13.25 18.66
C ALA A 190 2.11 -12.16 19.64
N GLN A 191 1.83 -10.95 19.15
CA GLN A 191 1.37 -9.83 19.98
C GLN A 191 -0.03 -10.06 20.59
N HIS A 192 -0.89 -10.80 19.89
CA HIS A 192 -2.28 -11.02 20.28
C HIS A 192 -2.59 -12.46 20.74
N GLN A 193 -1.56 -13.22 21.13
CA GLN A 193 -1.69 -14.64 21.49
C GLN A 193 -2.79 -14.90 22.52
N GLN A 194 -2.89 -14.07 23.57
CA GLN A 194 -3.91 -14.23 24.60
C GLN A 194 -5.32 -14.07 24.04
N ALA A 195 -5.58 -13.00 23.28
CA ALA A 195 -6.89 -12.74 22.70
C ALA A 195 -7.27 -13.84 21.69
N LEU A 196 -6.34 -14.21 20.80
CA LEU A 196 -6.54 -15.29 19.82
C LEU A 196 -6.81 -16.65 20.50
N GLY A 197 -6.18 -16.94 21.64
CA GLY A 197 -6.43 -18.16 22.41
C GLY A 197 -7.81 -18.22 23.08
N LEU A 198 -8.48 -17.08 23.26
CA LEU A 198 -9.83 -17.00 23.83
C LEU A 198 -10.95 -17.12 22.78
N LEU A 199 -10.64 -16.85 21.50
CA LEU A 199 -11.62 -16.96 20.43
C LEU A 199 -11.91 -18.43 20.11
N GLN A 200 -13.20 -18.79 20.04
CA GLN A 200 -13.62 -20.16 19.75
C GLN A 200 -13.01 -20.71 18.45
N ALA A 201 -12.89 -19.88 17.41
CA ALA A 201 -12.37 -20.30 16.11
C ALA A 201 -10.87 -20.66 16.13
N THR A 202 -10.10 -20.14 17.09
CA THR A 202 -8.63 -20.30 17.17
C THR A 202 -8.16 -20.91 18.49
N ARG A 203 -9.08 -21.37 19.36
CA ARG A 203 -8.78 -21.85 20.71
C ARG A 203 -7.77 -23.01 20.77
N GLU A 204 -7.82 -23.91 19.79
CA GLU A 204 -6.93 -25.08 19.70
C GLU A 204 -5.68 -24.82 18.85
N VAL A 205 -5.55 -23.62 18.31
CA VAL A 205 -4.42 -23.26 17.44
C VAL A 205 -3.19 -23.02 18.29
N ARG A 206 -2.05 -23.55 17.85
CA ARG A 206 -0.76 -23.22 18.46
C ARG A 206 -0.28 -21.88 17.91
N ILE A 207 0.38 -21.09 18.74
CA ILE A 207 0.96 -19.81 18.31
C ILE A 207 2.46 -19.88 18.56
N ASN A 208 3.24 -19.59 17.52
CA ASN A 208 4.69 -19.44 17.60
C ASN A 208 5.05 -17.96 17.37
N ASP A 209 6.22 -17.55 17.86
CA ASP A 209 6.76 -16.20 17.72
C ASP A 209 7.65 -16.05 16.47
N GLY A 210 7.66 -17.06 15.60
CA GLY A 210 8.44 -17.08 14.37
C GLY A 210 8.06 -15.92 13.45
N ARG A 211 9.07 -15.19 12.98
CA ARG A 211 8.92 -14.09 12.02
C ARG A 211 9.70 -14.45 10.75
N PRO A 212 9.06 -15.12 9.79
CA PRO A 212 9.71 -15.45 8.52
C PRO A 212 10.29 -14.18 7.87
N SER A 213 11.54 -14.26 7.43
CA SER A 213 12.18 -13.14 6.73
C SER A 213 11.45 -12.86 5.40
N ARG A 214 11.58 -11.64 4.91
CA ARG A 214 10.96 -11.20 3.66
C ARG A 214 12.00 -10.69 2.67
N ILE A 215 11.66 -10.81 1.39
CA ILE A 215 12.39 -10.20 0.28
C ILE A 215 11.43 -9.38 -0.59
N VAL A 216 11.93 -8.33 -1.22
CA VAL A 216 11.21 -7.66 -2.31
C VAL A 216 11.12 -8.65 -3.47
N ARG A 217 9.93 -8.78 -4.07
CA ARG A 217 9.77 -9.68 -5.22
C ARG A 217 10.61 -9.21 -6.39
N THR A 218 11.14 -10.14 -7.18
CA THR A 218 12.03 -9.84 -8.31
C THR A 218 11.43 -8.84 -9.29
N GLU A 219 10.12 -8.95 -9.55
CA GLU A 219 9.40 -8.01 -10.41
C GLU A 219 9.36 -6.57 -9.88
N TRP A 220 9.40 -6.39 -8.55
CA TRP A 220 9.38 -5.10 -7.87
C TRP A 220 10.78 -4.60 -7.49
N ALA A 221 11.82 -5.44 -7.53
CA ALA A 221 13.17 -5.07 -7.08
C ALA A 221 13.95 -4.19 -8.07
N GLY A 222 13.44 -3.97 -9.28
CA GLY A 222 14.07 -3.15 -10.33
C GLY A 222 15.41 -3.69 -10.88
N ARG A 223 16.04 -4.67 -10.22
CA ARG A 223 17.32 -5.29 -10.59
C ARG A 223 17.20 -6.82 -10.48
N PRO A 224 17.35 -7.58 -11.59
CA PRO A 224 17.01 -9.00 -11.63
C PRO A 224 18.04 -9.95 -10.95
N HIS A 225 19.19 -9.44 -10.47
CA HIS A 225 20.33 -10.29 -10.11
C HIS A 225 20.64 -10.41 -8.62
N HIS A 226 19.99 -9.63 -7.74
CA HIS A 226 20.19 -9.74 -6.29
C HIS A 226 18.86 -9.67 -5.55
N ALA A 227 18.61 -10.64 -4.67
CA ALA A 227 17.48 -10.59 -3.76
C ALA A 227 17.65 -9.40 -2.82
N VAL A 228 16.65 -8.51 -2.79
CA VAL A 228 16.62 -7.36 -1.89
C VAL A 228 15.86 -7.79 -0.65
N HIS A 229 16.54 -7.81 0.50
CA HIS A 229 15.91 -8.14 1.77
C HIS A 229 14.97 -7.02 2.22
N TRP A 230 13.83 -7.40 2.78
CA TRP A 230 12.87 -6.45 3.30
C TRP A 230 13.04 -6.31 4.81
N ALA A 231 13.41 -5.11 5.28
CA ALA A 231 13.69 -4.82 6.68
C ALA A 231 12.56 -4.00 7.32
N THR A 232 12.05 -4.48 8.45
CA THR A 232 11.08 -3.80 9.32
C THR A 232 11.61 -3.60 10.76
N ASP A 233 12.83 -4.06 11.00
CA ASP A 233 13.61 -3.86 12.23
C ASP A 233 15.04 -3.42 11.84
N PRO A 234 15.69 -2.51 12.60
CA PRO A 234 17.04 -2.05 12.31
C PRO A 234 18.08 -3.17 12.19
N LEU A 235 17.89 -4.28 12.91
CA LEU A 235 18.81 -5.42 12.93
C LEU A 235 18.66 -6.33 11.71
N GLU A 236 17.55 -6.22 10.96
CA GLU A 236 17.35 -6.96 9.70
C GLU A 236 18.16 -6.35 8.55
N ALA A 237 18.53 -5.08 8.67
CA ALA A 237 19.38 -4.37 7.73
C ALA A 237 20.86 -4.70 7.96
N THR A 238 21.43 -5.49 7.05
CA THR A 238 22.79 -6.01 7.16
C THR A 238 23.69 -5.53 6.01
N PRO A 239 25.02 -5.39 6.23
CA PRO A 239 25.94 -4.85 5.22
C PRO A 239 26.33 -5.83 4.12
N ASP A 240 26.00 -7.11 4.26
CA ASP A 240 26.38 -8.22 3.36
C ASP A 240 25.43 -8.40 2.17
N ARG A 241 24.22 -7.85 2.25
CA ARG A 241 23.17 -8.04 1.24
C ARG A 241 22.39 -6.76 0.97
N PRO A 242 21.89 -6.56 -0.27
CA PRO A 242 20.98 -5.47 -0.56
C PRO A 242 19.72 -5.53 0.31
N TRP A 243 19.26 -4.39 0.78
CA TRP A 243 18.03 -4.30 1.55
C TRP A 243 17.22 -3.04 1.20
N ALA A 244 15.91 -3.15 1.34
CA ALA A 244 14.98 -2.04 1.40
C ALA A 244 14.16 -2.17 2.67
N GLY A 245 13.67 -1.07 3.22
CA GLY A 245 12.97 -1.15 4.51
C GLY A 245 11.91 -0.11 4.75
N TRP A 246 11.04 -0.43 5.70
CA TRP A 246 10.04 0.46 6.26
C TRP A 246 10.27 0.54 7.76
N LEU A 247 10.78 1.68 8.20
CA LEU A 247 11.21 1.91 9.58
C LEU A 247 10.58 3.20 10.10
N ASP A 248 10.36 3.30 11.41
CA ASP A 248 10.04 4.59 12.01
C ASP A 248 11.30 5.46 12.10
N ALA A 249 11.12 6.76 12.38
CA ALA A 249 12.22 7.71 12.51
C ALA A 249 13.30 7.23 13.51
N THR A 250 12.90 6.64 14.63
CA THR A 250 13.82 6.17 15.67
C THR A 250 14.62 4.96 15.20
N ASP A 251 13.93 3.93 14.71
CA ASP A 251 14.52 2.70 14.22
C ASP A 251 15.50 2.96 13.07
N THR A 252 15.18 3.92 12.21
CA THR A 252 16.07 4.35 11.13
C THR A 252 17.44 4.80 11.65
N THR A 253 17.49 5.59 12.74
CA THR A 253 18.77 6.02 13.30
C THR A 253 19.58 4.91 13.97
N ALA A 254 18.92 3.80 14.33
CA ALA A 254 19.54 2.62 14.93
C ALA A 254 20.13 1.64 13.91
N VAL A 255 19.86 1.82 12.61
CA VAL A 255 20.42 0.95 11.55
C VAL A 255 21.96 1.04 11.57
N PRO A 256 22.66 -0.12 11.57
CA PRO A 256 24.12 -0.15 11.57
C PRO A 256 24.73 0.67 10.43
N ALA A 257 25.72 1.51 10.73
CA ALA A 257 26.31 2.44 9.77
C ALA A 257 26.76 1.77 8.44
N ALA A 258 27.30 0.55 8.53
CA ALA A 258 27.76 -0.21 7.38
C ALA A 258 26.62 -0.68 6.45
N ALA A 259 25.42 -0.93 6.99
CA ALA A 259 24.28 -1.43 6.23
C ALA A 259 23.74 -0.39 5.24
N TRP A 260 23.92 0.91 5.49
CA TRP A 260 23.46 1.96 4.59
C TRP A 260 24.05 1.89 3.17
N ARG A 261 25.22 1.27 3.01
CA ARG A 261 25.88 1.10 1.70
C ARG A 261 25.11 0.17 0.76
N THR A 262 24.34 -0.76 1.33
CA THR A 262 23.54 -1.76 0.60
C THR A 262 22.05 -1.42 0.61
N CYS A 263 21.66 -0.27 1.13
CA CYS A 263 20.27 0.21 1.07
C CYS A 263 19.87 0.54 -0.37
N THR A 264 18.73 0.01 -0.82
CA THR A 264 18.18 0.22 -2.17
C THR A 264 16.85 0.97 -2.17
N GLY A 265 16.25 1.21 -1.00
CA GLY A 265 15.03 1.99 -0.84
C GLY A 265 14.61 2.09 0.63
N LEU A 266 14.11 3.25 1.04
CA LEU A 266 13.71 3.49 2.43
C LEU A 266 12.37 4.23 2.54
N THR A 267 11.39 3.59 3.17
CA THR A 267 10.17 4.25 3.65
C THR A 267 10.35 4.59 5.12
N LEU A 268 10.13 5.86 5.48
CA LEU A 268 10.23 6.38 6.83
C LEU A 268 8.85 6.75 7.37
N THR A 269 8.46 6.20 8.52
CA THR A 269 7.30 6.70 9.25
C THR A 269 7.73 7.73 10.28
N VAL A 270 7.18 8.94 10.18
CA VAL A 270 7.52 10.06 11.05
C VAL A 270 6.26 10.59 11.72
N ALA A 271 6.22 10.58 13.05
CA ALA A 271 5.07 11.06 13.81
C ALA A 271 5.07 12.59 13.97
N ARG A 272 6.26 13.19 14.04
CA ARG A 272 6.45 14.64 14.05
C ARG A 272 7.78 14.99 13.41
N LEU A 273 7.82 16.05 12.61
CA LEU A 273 9.04 16.53 11.93
C LEU A 273 9.19 18.04 12.16
N ASP A 274 9.93 18.42 13.19
CA ASP A 274 10.23 19.83 13.47
C ASP A 274 11.41 20.31 12.58
N SER A 275 12.44 19.48 12.49
CA SER A 275 13.56 19.58 11.54
C SER A 275 14.08 18.17 11.21
N TRP A 276 15.05 18.05 10.29
CA TRP A 276 15.66 16.74 10.02
C TRP A 276 16.50 16.24 11.20
N GLU A 277 17.03 17.15 12.02
CA GLU A 277 17.76 16.88 13.26
C GLU A 277 16.82 16.57 14.43
N THR A 278 15.54 16.89 14.30
CA THR A 278 14.54 16.75 15.36
C THR A 278 13.23 16.18 14.78
N ALA A 279 13.28 14.89 14.49
CA ALA A 279 12.11 14.09 14.19
C ALA A 279 11.65 13.31 15.43
N THR A 280 10.38 12.91 15.48
CA THR A 280 9.84 12.03 16.52
C THR A 280 9.26 10.78 15.89
N GLY A 281 9.68 9.63 16.40
CA GLY A 281 9.18 8.31 16.00
C GLY A 281 7.81 7.96 16.62
N VAL A 282 7.31 6.78 16.27
CA VAL A 282 5.97 6.31 16.69
C VAL A 282 5.81 6.26 18.21
N TYR A 283 6.88 5.88 18.91
CA TYR A 283 6.91 5.74 20.37
C TYR A 283 7.26 7.04 21.12
N GLY A 284 7.29 8.19 20.43
CA GLY A 284 7.55 9.49 21.07
C GLY A 284 9.03 9.73 21.41
N ARG A 285 9.93 8.96 20.80
CA ARG A 285 11.38 9.12 20.92
C ARG A 285 11.89 10.07 19.84
N LEU A 286 12.84 10.92 20.21
CA LEU A 286 13.50 11.82 19.27
C LEU A 286 14.51 11.07 18.42
N ALA A 287 14.65 11.50 17.17
CA ALA A 287 15.56 10.96 16.18
C ALA A 287 16.20 12.09 15.36
N ASP A 288 17.51 11.99 15.15
CA ASP A 288 18.27 12.84 14.25
C ASP A 288 18.39 12.15 12.88
N LEU A 289 17.52 12.53 11.95
CA LEU A 289 17.51 12.01 10.58
C LEU A 289 18.58 12.68 9.70
N SER A 290 19.25 13.75 10.14
CA SER A 290 20.36 14.34 9.37
C SER A 290 21.51 13.33 9.20
N VAL A 291 21.76 12.53 10.23
CA VAL A 291 22.73 11.43 10.23
C VAL A 291 22.37 10.34 9.21
N VAL A 292 21.07 10.13 8.97
CA VAL A 292 20.59 9.19 7.94
C VAL A 292 20.89 9.75 6.56
N TRP A 293 20.61 11.04 6.34
CA TRP A 293 20.88 11.71 5.06
C TRP A 293 22.36 11.74 4.69
N ASP A 294 23.24 11.85 5.67
CA ASP A 294 24.69 11.82 5.43
C ASP A 294 25.22 10.42 5.07
N ARG A 295 24.48 9.36 5.42
CA ARG A 295 24.87 7.96 5.15
C ARG A 295 24.23 7.40 3.89
N LEU A 296 23.09 7.95 3.49
CA LEU A 296 22.31 7.43 2.38
C LEU A 296 22.85 7.96 1.05
N ARG A 297 22.92 7.08 0.04
CA ARG A 297 23.37 7.50 -1.29
C ARG A 297 22.28 8.32 -1.97
N ALA A 298 22.67 9.29 -2.79
CA ALA A 298 21.76 10.18 -3.50
C ALA A 298 20.74 9.45 -4.39
N ASP A 299 21.12 8.29 -4.94
CA ASP A 299 20.29 7.51 -5.84
C ASP A 299 19.29 6.57 -5.13
N VAL A 300 19.32 6.49 -3.80
CA VAL A 300 18.37 5.67 -3.04
C VAL A 300 17.03 6.41 -2.96
N PRO A 301 15.93 5.83 -3.45
CA PRO A 301 14.63 6.43 -3.31
C PRO A 301 14.19 6.42 -1.84
N VAL A 302 13.76 7.58 -1.36
CA VAL A 302 13.29 7.79 0.00
C VAL A 302 11.87 8.29 -0.01
N ALA A 303 11.02 7.66 0.79
CA ALA A 303 9.65 8.08 0.98
C ALA A 303 9.36 8.31 2.47
N VAL A 304 8.57 9.34 2.76
CA VAL A 304 8.17 9.70 4.12
C VAL A 304 6.67 9.58 4.25
N GLU A 305 6.22 8.77 5.20
CA GLU A 305 4.84 8.65 5.65
C GLU A 305 4.67 9.44 6.95
N LEU A 306 3.81 10.47 6.93
CA LEU A 306 3.56 11.30 8.11
C LEU A 306 2.36 10.77 8.89
N LEU A 307 2.52 10.65 10.21
CA LEU A 307 1.41 10.35 11.11
C LEU A 307 0.76 11.65 11.60
N VAL A 308 -0.53 11.78 11.34
CA VAL A 308 -1.34 12.97 11.60
C VAL A 308 -1.98 12.91 12.97
N GLY A 309 -1.80 13.97 13.74
CA GLY A 309 -2.36 14.14 15.07
C GLY A 309 -1.67 13.25 16.12
N ALA A 310 -0.34 13.16 16.06
CA ALA A 310 0.46 12.71 17.18
C ALA A 310 0.29 13.67 18.38
N PRO A 311 0.52 13.22 19.63
CA PRO A 311 0.38 14.06 20.81
C PRO A 311 1.13 15.39 20.70
N GLY A 312 0.41 16.50 20.87
CA GLY A 312 0.93 17.87 20.77
C GLY A 312 1.16 18.38 19.36
N ALA A 313 0.73 17.64 18.32
CA ALA A 313 0.83 18.06 16.92
C ALA A 313 -0.54 18.45 16.34
N ASP A 314 -0.63 19.69 15.88
CA ASP A 314 -1.78 20.28 15.22
C ASP A 314 -1.61 20.37 13.68
N THR A 315 -2.60 20.94 13.00
CA THR A 315 -2.56 21.15 11.54
C THR A 315 -1.40 22.05 11.11
N LYS A 316 -1.00 23.03 11.93
CA LYS A 316 0.12 23.94 11.61
C LYS A 316 1.45 23.18 11.59
N THR A 317 1.67 22.35 12.60
CA THR A 317 2.84 21.47 12.72
C THR A 317 2.91 20.50 11.54
N LEU A 318 1.78 19.88 11.19
CA LEU A 318 1.69 19.01 10.03
C LEU A 318 2.01 19.72 8.70
N ARG A 319 1.47 20.91 8.47
CA ARG A 319 1.76 21.69 7.25
C ARG A 319 3.23 22.09 7.16
N ALA A 320 3.87 22.44 8.28
CA ALA A 320 5.31 22.70 8.32
C ALA A 320 6.13 21.45 7.95
N ALA A 321 5.75 20.28 8.45
CA ALA A 321 6.39 19.01 8.09
C ALA A 321 6.23 18.68 6.59
N ILE A 322 5.02 18.83 6.05
CA ILE A 322 4.74 18.64 4.61
C ILE A 322 5.59 19.58 3.76
N ASN A 323 5.64 20.88 4.11
CA ASN A 323 6.42 21.86 3.38
C ASN A 323 7.92 21.54 3.42
N ARG A 324 8.42 20.90 4.49
CA ARG A 324 9.82 20.47 4.59
C ARG A 324 10.15 19.27 3.71
N ILE A 325 9.19 18.35 3.51
CA ILE A 325 9.37 17.18 2.65
C ILE A 325 9.17 17.54 1.17
N VAL A 326 8.12 18.30 0.87
CA VAL A 326 7.74 18.67 -0.51
C VAL A 326 8.54 19.86 -1.02
N GLY A 327 8.94 20.77 -0.13
CA GLY A 327 9.71 21.96 -0.48
C GLY A 327 11.10 21.61 -1.01
N ARG A 328 11.53 22.32 -2.06
CA ARG A 328 12.92 22.28 -2.51
C ARG A 328 13.77 22.83 -1.37
N THR A 329 14.58 22.00 -0.72
CA THR A 329 15.56 22.51 0.24
C THR A 329 16.65 23.19 -0.60
N PRO A 330 16.81 24.52 -0.57
CA PRO A 330 17.77 25.21 -1.43
C PRO A 330 19.22 24.80 -1.16
N ASP A 331 19.48 24.26 0.04
CA ASP A 331 20.80 23.87 0.54
C ASP A 331 21.10 22.36 0.43
N ALA A 332 20.16 21.56 -0.09
CA ALA A 332 20.45 20.17 -0.42
C ALA A 332 21.23 20.15 -1.73
N GLY A 333 22.56 20.23 -1.66
CA GLY A 333 23.41 19.98 -2.82
C GLY A 333 23.10 18.63 -3.46
N PRO A 334 23.53 18.38 -4.72
CA PRO A 334 23.18 17.20 -5.52
C PRO A 334 23.68 15.84 -4.96
N ALA A 335 24.20 15.83 -3.73
CA ALA A 335 24.76 14.66 -3.07
C ALA A 335 23.79 13.98 -2.08
N ARG A 336 22.61 14.56 -1.80
CA ARG A 336 21.64 14.00 -0.84
C ARG A 336 20.39 13.47 -1.55
N PRO A 337 19.84 12.33 -1.10
CA PRO A 337 18.60 11.80 -1.67
C PRO A 337 17.44 12.76 -1.37
N ARG A 338 16.56 12.94 -2.35
CA ARG A 338 15.39 13.79 -2.22
C ARG A 338 14.20 12.97 -1.71
N PRO A 339 13.74 13.17 -0.45
CA PRO A 339 12.58 12.46 0.06
C PRO A 339 11.31 12.88 -0.68
N VAL A 340 10.39 11.94 -0.85
CA VAL A 340 9.03 12.23 -1.30
C VAL A 340 8.04 11.99 -0.18
N LEU A 341 6.95 12.75 -0.17
CA LEU A 341 5.83 12.45 0.72
C LEU A 341 5.04 11.25 0.15
N ALA A 342 5.10 10.10 0.83
CA ALA A 342 4.39 8.88 0.45
C ALA A 342 2.91 8.93 0.82
N GLY A 343 2.59 9.43 2.02
CA GLY A 343 1.22 9.44 2.52
C GLY A 343 1.05 10.15 3.85
N LEU A 344 -0.22 10.32 4.21
CA LEU A 344 -0.68 10.88 5.49
C LEU A 344 -1.59 9.83 6.14
N ARG A 345 -1.25 9.39 7.36
CA ARG A 345 -2.04 8.39 8.09
C ARG A 345 -2.39 8.88 9.47
N PRO A 346 -3.52 8.46 10.07
CA PRO A 346 -3.82 8.83 11.44
C PRO A 346 -2.75 8.26 12.39
N PHE A 347 -2.26 9.10 13.31
CA PHE A 347 -1.41 8.61 14.40
C PHE A 347 -2.20 7.67 15.31
N ARG A 348 -1.57 6.56 15.65
CA ARG A 348 -2.15 5.49 16.48
C ARG A 348 -1.21 5.30 17.67
N LEU A 349 -1.70 5.55 18.88
CA LEU A 349 -0.89 5.44 20.10
C LEU A 349 -0.55 3.96 20.37
N PRO A 350 0.72 3.57 20.51
CA PRO A 350 1.08 2.21 20.89
C PRO A 350 0.43 1.78 22.22
N ARG A 351 0.00 0.51 22.31
CA ARG A 351 -0.67 -0.03 23.52
C ARG A 351 0.21 -0.05 24.77
N ASP A 352 1.50 -0.22 24.57
CA ASP A 352 2.55 -0.19 25.58
C ASP A 352 3.09 1.23 25.84
N GLY A 353 2.41 2.26 25.30
CA GLY A 353 2.75 3.65 25.53
C GLY A 353 2.64 4.02 27.01
N GLY A 354 3.64 4.75 27.51
CA GLY A 354 3.61 5.34 28.85
C GLY A 354 2.61 6.49 28.97
N PRO A 355 2.49 7.10 30.17
CA PRO A 355 1.59 8.25 30.41
C PRO A 355 2.00 9.52 29.66
N THR A 356 3.10 9.48 28.91
CA THR A 356 3.63 10.60 28.13
C THR A 356 4.15 10.11 26.79
N TRP A 357 4.01 10.93 25.75
CA TRP A 357 4.59 10.75 24.43
C TRP A 357 5.40 12.00 24.08
N ASN A 358 6.71 11.87 23.89
CA ASN A 358 7.63 13.01 23.70
C ASN A 358 7.38 14.17 24.70
N ALA A 359 7.36 13.83 25.99
CA ALA A 359 7.01 14.73 27.11
C ALA A 359 5.59 15.33 27.11
N VAL A 360 4.75 15.06 26.11
CA VAL A 360 3.33 15.44 26.10
C VAL A 360 2.55 14.42 26.92
N PRO A 361 1.76 14.83 27.94
CA PRO A 361 0.93 13.90 28.70
C PRO A 361 -0.17 13.31 27.81
N VAL A 362 -0.36 11.99 27.90
CA VAL A 362 -1.33 11.23 27.12
C VAL A 362 -2.22 10.43 28.04
N ARG A 363 -3.53 10.47 27.80
CA ARG A 363 -4.50 9.61 28.48
C ARG A 363 -5.05 8.62 27.46
N ALA A 364 -4.69 7.35 27.61
CA ALA A 364 -5.28 6.27 26.86
C ALA A 364 -6.73 6.01 27.31
N GLU A 365 -7.60 5.68 26.37
CA GLU A 365 -9.00 5.35 26.60
C GLU A 365 -9.21 3.85 26.43
N ALA A 366 -9.87 3.21 27.40
CA ALA A 366 -10.12 1.79 27.38
C ALA A 366 -11.28 1.45 26.43
N ARG A 367 -11.09 0.40 25.62
CA ARG A 367 -12.12 -0.16 24.74
C ARG A 367 -12.26 -1.66 25.00
N PRO A 368 -13.14 -2.05 25.93
CA PRO A 368 -13.23 -3.45 26.37
C PRO A 368 -13.64 -4.41 25.24
N ASP A 369 -14.38 -3.92 24.23
CA ASP A 369 -14.85 -4.74 23.11
C ASP A 369 -13.81 -4.90 21.98
N HIS A 370 -12.61 -4.32 22.15
CA HIS A 370 -11.50 -4.35 21.18
C HIS A 370 -10.35 -5.24 21.69
N ASP A 371 -10.61 -6.53 21.84
CA ASP A 371 -9.65 -7.53 22.33
C ASP A 371 -8.42 -7.71 21.41
N LEU A 372 -8.55 -7.37 20.13
CA LEU A 372 -7.50 -7.36 19.12
C LEU A 372 -6.99 -5.95 18.77
N ALA A 373 -7.22 -4.94 19.64
CA ALA A 373 -6.75 -3.58 19.41
C ALA A 373 -5.23 -3.52 19.15
N ARG A 374 -4.79 -2.81 18.11
CA ARG A 374 -3.34 -2.60 17.83
C ARG A 374 -2.78 -1.37 18.53
N TRP A 375 -3.66 -0.44 18.84
CA TRP A 375 -3.35 0.88 19.37
C TRP A 375 -4.44 1.28 20.38
N ALA A 376 -4.14 2.29 21.19
CA ALA A 376 -5.09 2.85 22.13
C ALA A 376 -5.68 4.15 21.57
N GLU A 377 -6.98 4.34 21.74
CA GLU A 377 -7.54 5.69 21.67
C GLU A 377 -6.94 6.55 22.77
N PHE A 378 -6.86 7.86 22.51
CA PHE A 378 -6.21 8.75 23.44
C PHE A 378 -6.68 10.19 23.32
N THR A 379 -6.47 10.91 24.42
CA THR A 379 -6.54 12.36 24.48
C THR A 379 -5.20 12.92 24.93
N ALA A 380 -4.81 14.06 24.35
CA ALA A 380 -3.58 14.77 24.70
C ALA A 380 -3.72 16.27 24.37
N PRO A 381 -3.09 17.17 25.15
CA PRO A 381 -3.09 18.60 24.87
C PRO A 381 -2.53 18.91 23.48
N GLY A 382 -3.07 19.94 22.81
CA GLY A 382 -2.57 20.41 21.52
C GLY A 382 -2.69 19.40 20.37
N THR A 383 -3.53 18.36 20.53
CA THR A 383 -3.71 17.29 19.54
C THR A 383 -5.04 17.43 18.85
N LEU A 384 -5.09 17.12 17.54
CA LEU A 384 -6.33 17.03 16.79
C LEU A 384 -7.26 15.96 17.37
N THR A 385 -8.57 16.24 17.40
CA THR A 385 -9.59 15.23 17.72
C THR A 385 -9.60 14.10 16.68
N PRO A 386 -10.14 12.91 16.99
CA PRO A 386 -10.23 11.82 16.02
C PRO A 386 -10.84 12.25 14.67
N GLN A 387 -11.99 12.92 14.68
CA GLN A 387 -12.63 13.44 13.47
C GLN A 387 -11.78 14.53 12.80
N GLY A 388 -11.24 15.47 13.58
CA GLY A 388 -10.40 16.54 13.05
C GLY A 388 -9.12 16.03 12.36
N ARG A 389 -8.58 14.88 12.79
CA ARG A 389 -7.47 14.19 12.10
C ARG A 389 -7.89 13.68 10.72
N LEU A 390 -9.02 12.97 10.64
CA LEU A 390 -9.54 12.44 9.37
C LEU A 390 -9.87 13.56 8.38
N ASP A 391 -10.57 14.60 8.84
CA ASP A 391 -10.91 15.76 8.01
C ASP A 391 -9.64 16.46 7.49
N THR A 392 -8.63 16.62 8.35
CA THR A 392 -7.33 17.21 7.97
C THR A 392 -6.61 16.35 6.93
N ILE A 393 -6.58 15.02 7.10
CA ILE A 393 -5.98 14.09 6.13
C ILE A 393 -6.69 14.22 4.79
N HIS A 394 -8.02 14.13 4.75
CA HIS A 394 -8.79 14.23 3.51
C HIS A 394 -8.57 15.55 2.79
N ALA A 395 -8.59 16.67 3.51
CA ALA A 395 -8.36 17.99 2.93
C ALA A 395 -6.96 18.12 2.33
N LEU A 396 -5.92 17.65 3.03
CA LEU A 396 -4.53 17.71 2.56
C LEU A 396 -4.27 16.76 1.40
N LEU A 397 -4.82 15.53 1.43
CA LEU A 397 -4.71 14.60 0.31
C LEU A 397 -5.37 15.19 -0.94
N ALA A 398 -6.56 15.80 -0.82
CA ALA A 398 -7.22 16.48 -1.95
C ALA A 398 -6.39 17.66 -2.49
N GLU A 399 -5.76 18.44 -1.62
CA GLU A 399 -4.88 19.55 -1.98
C GLU A 399 -3.64 19.06 -2.75
N LEU A 400 -2.97 18.03 -2.22
CA LEU A 400 -1.66 17.55 -2.67
C LEU A 400 -1.72 16.49 -3.77
N ALA A 401 -2.83 15.77 -3.95
CA ALA A 401 -2.95 14.63 -4.88
C ALA A 401 -2.63 14.97 -6.33
N ARG A 402 -2.62 16.26 -6.71
CA ARG A 402 -2.24 16.71 -8.05
C ARG A 402 -0.73 16.78 -8.23
N SER A 403 -0.02 17.36 -7.26
CA SER A 403 1.43 17.61 -7.32
C SER A 403 2.27 16.50 -6.67
N THR A 404 1.66 15.71 -5.79
CA THR A 404 2.33 14.63 -5.05
C THR A 404 1.80 13.28 -5.52
N ASP A 405 2.73 12.37 -5.78
CA ASP A 405 2.44 11.04 -6.28
C ASP A 405 2.43 10.05 -5.10
N PHE A 406 1.40 10.18 -4.26
CA PHE A 406 1.22 9.36 -3.06
C PHE A 406 1.11 7.87 -3.37
N PHE A 407 1.65 7.06 -2.48
CA PHE A 407 1.52 5.62 -2.50
C PHE A 407 1.56 5.11 -1.06
N PRO A 408 0.84 4.02 -0.75
CA PRO A 408 0.84 3.49 0.61
C PRO A 408 2.26 3.03 0.98
N GLY A 409 2.83 3.63 2.03
CA GLY A 409 4.21 3.38 2.44
C GLY A 409 4.48 1.91 2.79
N ARG A 410 3.41 1.17 3.13
CA ARG A 410 3.44 -0.27 3.40
C ARG A 410 3.52 -1.19 2.17
N MET A 411 3.32 -0.68 0.96
CA MET A 411 3.54 -1.41 -0.30
C MET A 411 4.96 -1.16 -0.77
N ALA A 412 5.88 -1.52 0.10
CA ALA A 412 7.12 -0.79 0.20
C ALA A 412 8.20 -1.33 -0.74
N GLY A 413 8.05 -2.58 -1.21
CA GLY A 413 8.83 -3.09 -2.33
C GLY A 413 8.70 -2.23 -3.59
N ALA A 414 7.56 -1.56 -3.78
CA ALA A 414 7.36 -0.64 -4.90
C ALA A 414 8.20 0.64 -4.83
N LEU A 415 8.77 0.97 -3.67
CA LEU A 415 9.73 2.06 -3.57
C LEU A 415 10.99 1.76 -4.38
N THR A 416 11.39 0.49 -4.48
CA THR A 416 12.63 0.10 -5.16
C THR A 416 12.57 0.20 -6.69
N THR A 417 11.37 0.31 -7.28
CA THR A 417 11.18 0.63 -8.71
C THR A 417 10.98 2.13 -8.96
N MET A 418 11.02 2.98 -7.93
CA MET A 418 10.92 4.41 -8.14
C MET A 418 12.19 4.95 -8.79
N ALA A 419 12.04 5.55 -9.97
CA ALA A 419 13.10 6.36 -10.55
C ALA A 419 13.43 7.53 -9.60
N PRO A 420 14.71 7.80 -9.31
CA PRO A 420 15.11 9.00 -8.59
C PRO A 420 14.55 10.24 -9.30
N LEU A 421 14.00 11.21 -8.54
CA LEU A 421 13.39 12.42 -9.10
C LEU A 421 14.33 13.17 -10.07
N GLU A 422 15.65 13.03 -9.92
CA GLU A 422 16.66 13.60 -10.81
C GLU A 422 16.54 13.16 -12.28
N THR A 423 16.04 11.94 -12.55
CA THR A 423 15.76 11.51 -13.94
C THR A 423 14.59 12.25 -14.60
N ALA A 424 13.67 12.84 -13.81
CA ALA A 424 12.60 13.67 -14.34
C ALA A 424 13.07 15.11 -14.68
N GLU A 425 14.11 15.59 -14.00
CA GLU A 425 14.73 16.91 -14.25
C GLU A 425 15.65 16.90 -15.48
N GLN A 426 16.11 15.73 -15.92
CA GLN A 426 16.87 15.55 -17.18
C GLN A 426 15.97 15.42 -18.42
N LEU A 427 14.64 15.32 -18.26
CA LEU A 427 13.73 15.35 -19.39
C LEU A 427 13.63 16.80 -19.92
N PRO A 428 13.77 17.01 -21.24
CA PRO A 428 13.66 18.35 -21.81
C PRO A 428 12.33 18.98 -21.40
N VAL A 429 12.44 20.18 -20.80
CA VAL A 429 11.36 20.97 -20.17
C VAL A 429 10.14 21.21 -21.09
N GLU A 430 10.29 20.96 -22.38
CA GLU A 430 9.31 21.33 -23.41
C GLU A 430 8.26 20.27 -23.73
N GLN A 431 8.37 19.02 -23.28
CA GLN A 431 7.41 17.97 -23.63
C GLN A 431 6.50 17.55 -22.45
N PRO A 432 5.17 17.63 -22.59
CA PRO A 432 4.25 17.15 -21.56
C PRO A 432 4.39 15.62 -21.41
N VAL A 433 4.69 15.17 -20.19
CA VAL A 433 4.82 13.74 -19.88
C VAL A 433 3.47 13.20 -19.42
N TRP A 434 2.98 12.17 -20.09
CA TRP A 434 1.75 11.48 -19.70
C TRP A 434 1.92 10.75 -18.38
N ASP A 435 0.99 10.94 -17.43
CA ASP A 435 1.05 10.21 -16.17
C ASP A 435 0.68 8.73 -16.41
N PRO A 436 1.51 7.76 -16.02
CA PRO A 436 1.24 6.33 -16.21
C PRO A 436 -0.08 5.84 -15.62
N SER A 437 -0.64 6.56 -14.64
CA SER A 437 -1.89 6.23 -13.95
C SER A 437 -3.13 6.84 -14.62
N ALA A 438 -2.96 7.60 -15.70
CA ALA A 438 -4.04 8.13 -16.51
C ALA A 438 -4.24 7.26 -17.76
N GLN A 439 -5.48 6.96 -18.11
CA GLN A 439 -5.84 6.16 -19.28
C GLN A 439 -6.97 6.84 -20.06
N VAL A 440 -6.93 6.72 -21.38
CA VAL A 440 -8.04 7.13 -22.24
C VAL A 440 -8.91 5.91 -22.49
N VAL A 441 -10.13 5.93 -22.00
CA VAL A 441 -11.07 4.79 -22.02
C VAL A 441 -12.43 5.24 -22.51
N ALA A 442 -13.26 4.32 -22.98
CA ALA A 442 -14.61 4.62 -23.44
C ALA A 442 -15.65 3.79 -22.68
N THR A 443 -16.86 4.33 -22.58
CA THR A 443 -18.08 3.58 -22.27
C THR A 443 -18.91 3.48 -23.54
N GLU A 444 -19.54 2.33 -23.76
CA GLU A 444 -20.41 2.08 -24.89
C GLU A 444 -21.88 2.34 -24.57
N GLN A 445 -22.31 2.14 -23.32
CA GLN A 445 -23.71 2.24 -22.92
C GLN A 445 -23.96 3.13 -21.70
N ALA A 446 -23.05 3.10 -20.73
CA ALA A 446 -23.18 3.79 -19.47
C ALA A 446 -22.94 5.30 -19.62
N ASP A 447 -23.50 6.04 -18.65
CA ASP A 447 -23.47 7.49 -18.60
C ASP A 447 -22.77 8.03 -17.34
N PRO A 448 -21.43 8.08 -17.29
CA PRO A 448 -20.69 8.53 -16.11
C PRO A 448 -20.91 10.00 -15.71
N ASP A 449 -21.35 10.86 -16.64
CA ASP A 449 -21.45 12.32 -16.42
C ASP A 449 -22.81 12.95 -16.79
N GLY A 450 -23.82 12.14 -17.08
CA GLY A 450 -25.17 12.59 -17.44
C GLY A 450 -25.31 13.04 -18.90
N ARG A 451 -24.40 12.66 -19.79
CA ARG A 451 -24.33 13.06 -21.20
C ARG A 451 -24.23 11.87 -22.17
N GLY A 452 -24.63 10.69 -21.73
CA GLY A 452 -24.62 9.42 -22.49
C GLY A 452 -23.24 8.73 -22.56
N PRO A 453 -23.05 7.75 -23.46
CA PRO A 453 -21.75 7.10 -23.66
C PRO A 453 -20.67 8.03 -24.20
N GLY A 454 -19.39 7.66 -24.07
CA GLY A 454 -18.31 8.42 -24.69
C GLY A 454 -16.90 8.07 -24.24
N THR A 455 -15.93 8.90 -24.67
CA THR A 455 -14.51 8.73 -24.32
C THR A 455 -14.11 9.66 -23.18
N PHE A 456 -13.35 9.13 -22.23
CA PHE A 456 -12.94 9.80 -21.01
C PHE A 456 -11.44 9.62 -20.77
N VAL A 457 -10.86 10.57 -20.05
CA VAL A 457 -9.59 10.32 -19.35
C VAL A 457 -9.93 9.92 -17.92
N ALA A 458 -9.51 8.72 -17.54
CA ALA A 458 -9.64 8.15 -16.21
C ALA A 458 -8.29 8.19 -15.51
N HIS A 459 -8.20 8.79 -14.33
CA HIS A 459 -6.94 8.85 -13.58
C HIS A 459 -7.05 8.05 -12.28
N LEU A 460 -6.38 6.90 -12.24
CA LEU A 460 -6.41 5.96 -11.11
C LEU A 460 -5.80 6.51 -9.80
N ARG A 461 -5.00 7.59 -9.86
CA ARG A 461 -4.44 8.25 -8.67
C ARG A 461 -5.46 9.14 -7.99
N THR A 462 -6.17 9.94 -8.77
CA THR A 462 -7.04 11.00 -8.26
C THR A 462 -8.50 10.54 -8.18
N GLY A 463 -8.84 9.39 -8.76
CA GLY A 463 -10.23 8.95 -8.92
C GLY A 463 -11.04 9.87 -9.83
N ALA A 464 -10.39 10.76 -10.59
CA ALA A 464 -11.04 11.69 -11.48
C ALA A 464 -11.27 11.06 -12.85
N ALA A 465 -12.46 11.29 -13.40
CA ALA A 465 -12.80 11.01 -14.79
C ALA A 465 -13.32 12.29 -15.44
N PHE A 466 -12.91 12.57 -16.68
CA PHE A 466 -13.50 13.68 -17.43
C PHE A 466 -13.67 13.33 -18.91
N ARG A 467 -14.80 13.77 -19.47
CA ARG A 467 -15.18 13.50 -20.85
C ARG A 467 -14.32 14.27 -21.83
N LEU A 468 -13.88 13.58 -22.87
CA LEU A 468 -13.22 14.17 -24.03
C LEU A 468 -14.25 14.54 -25.10
N HIS A 469 -14.02 15.67 -25.76
CA HIS A 469 -14.75 15.99 -26.98
C HIS A 469 -14.35 14.97 -28.07
N PRO A 470 -15.29 14.42 -28.88
CA PRO A 470 -14.98 13.37 -29.87
C PRO A 470 -13.84 13.70 -30.82
N ARG A 471 -13.75 14.97 -31.26
CA ARG A 471 -12.65 15.46 -32.12
C ARG A 471 -11.27 15.49 -31.43
N LEU A 472 -11.23 15.54 -30.10
CA LEU A 472 -9.99 15.58 -29.32
C LEU A 472 -9.58 14.20 -28.82
N ALA A 473 -10.50 13.24 -28.72
CA ALA A 473 -10.21 11.89 -28.24
C ALA A 473 -9.04 11.22 -28.99
N PRO A 474 -8.98 11.20 -30.34
CA PRO A 474 -7.85 10.60 -31.06
C PRO A 474 -6.50 11.29 -30.77
N VAL A 475 -6.52 12.61 -30.56
CA VAL A 475 -5.30 13.38 -30.26
C VAL A 475 -4.79 13.07 -28.86
N VAL A 476 -5.69 12.94 -27.88
CA VAL A 476 -5.33 12.61 -26.49
C VAL A 476 -4.90 11.14 -26.38
N SER A 477 -5.55 10.21 -27.07
CA SER A 477 -5.10 8.81 -27.16
C SER A 477 -3.69 8.70 -27.74
N ALA A 478 -3.42 9.41 -28.84
CA ALA A 478 -2.09 9.45 -29.41
C ALA A 478 -1.05 10.04 -28.45
N LEU A 479 -1.40 11.07 -27.68
CA LEU A 479 -0.54 11.62 -26.64
C LEU A 479 -0.25 10.60 -25.53
N ALA A 480 -1.26 9.86 -25.07
CA ALA A 480 -1.10 8.80 -24.08
C ALA A 480 -0.19 7.66 -24.57
N ASP A 481 -0.21 7.36 -25.87
CA ASP A 481 0.70 6.41 -26.55
C ASP A 481 2.13 6.95 -26.74
N GLY A 482 2.46 8.14 -26.23
CA GLY A 482 3.75 8.80 -26.45
C GLY A 482 3.93 9.44 -27.83
N LYS A 483 2.88 9.50 -28.66
CA LYS A 483 2.90 10.12 -30.00
C LYS A 483 2.57 11.62 -29.90
N GLY A 484 3.35 12.36 -29.10
CA GLY A 484 3.11 13.76 -28.74
C GLY A 484 3.03 14.74 -29.91
N GLU A 485 3.60 14.41 -31.07
CA GLU A 485 3.56 15.26 -32.29
C GLU A 485 2.13 15.57 -32.78
N GLN A 486 1.16 14.70 -32.50
CA GLN A 486 -0.24 14.93 -32.90
C GLN A 486 -0.83 16.18 -32.25
N ILE A 487 -0.39 16.54 -31.04
CA ILE A 487 -0.91 17.72 -30.35
C ILE A 487 -0.47 19.03 -31.02
N LYS A 488 0.66 19.01 -31.77
CA LYS A 488 1.18 20.19 -32.47
C LYS A 488 0.29 20.61 -33.64
N ARG A 489 -0.53 19.69 -34.16
CA ARG A 489 -1.50 19.93 -35.25
C ARG A 489 -2.73 20.74 -34.79
N LEU A 490 -2.95 20.89 -33.49
CA LEU A 490 -4.04 21.68 -32.95
C LEU A 490 -3.71 23.19 -33.02
N PRO A 491 -4.71 24.06 -33.22
CA PRO A 491 -4.55 25.50 -33.04
C PRO A 491 -4.00 25.83 -31.65
N ALA A 492 -3.11 26.82 -31.55
CA ALA A 492 -2.37 27.12 -30.32
C ALA A 492 -3.29 27.33 -29.09
N ALA A 493 -4.39 28.06 -29.25
CA ALA A 493 -5.36 28.28 -28.17
C ALA A 493 -6.02 26.97 -27.68
N THR A 494 -6.40 26.09 -28.61
CA THR A 494 -6.99 24.77 -28.31
C THR A 494 -5.97 23.88 -27.62
N ARG A 495 -4.72 23.87 -28.12
CA ARG A 495 -3.62 23.12 -27.51
C ARG A 495 -3.36 23.56 -26.07
N THR A 496 -3.23 24.86 -25.82
CA THR A 496 -3.03 25.41 -24.47
C THR A 496 -4.18 25.06 -23.53
N LYS A 497 -5.43 25.18 -24.00
CA LYS A 497 -6.62 24.83 -23.22
C LYS A 497 -6.65 23.34 -22.87
N LEU A 498 -6.40 22.46 -23.85
CA LEU A 498 -6.38 21.01 -23.67
C LEU A 498 -5.28 20.57 -22.71
N LEU A 499 -4.04 21.03 -22.92
CA LEU A 499 -2.92 20.75 -22.02
C LEU A 499 -3.21 21.24 -20.60
N GLY A 500 -3.81 22.42 -20.45
CA GLY A 500 -4.24 22.93 -19.15
C GLY A 500 -5.32 22.07 -18.50
N GLN A 501 -6.28 21.52 -19.26
CA GLN A 501 -7.28 20.59 -18.74
C GLN A 501 -6.67 19.26 -18.30
N LEU A 502 -5.79 18.68 -19.12
CA LEU A 502 -5.09 17.44 -18.81
C LEU A 502 -4.17 17.58 -17.58
N ALA A 503 -3.45 18.70 -17.48
CA ALA A 503 -2.63 19.00 -16.31
C ALA A 503 -3.50 19.19 -15.05
N ARG A 504 -4.62 19.92 -15.14
CA ARG A 504 -5.56 20.06 -14.00
C ARG A 504 -6.16 18.73 -13.55
N ALA A 505 -6.40 17.82 -14.49
CA ALA A 505 -6.86 16.47 -14.19
C ALA A 505 -5.76 15.55 -13.65
N GLY A 506 -4.49 15.97 -13.70
CA GLY A 506 -3.32 15.19 -13.27
C GLY A 506 -2.77 14.23 -14.33
N ALA A 507 -3.38 14.17 -15.52
CA ALA A 507 -3.00 13.25 -16.59
C ALA A 507 -1.70 13.65 -17.32
N LEU A 508 -1.27 14.90 -17.15
CA LEU A 508 0.03 15.38 -17.61
C LEU A 508 0.83 15.96 -16.45
N ARG A 509 2.08 15.55 -16.34
CA ARG A 509 3.07 16.21 -15.48
C ARG A 509 3.66 17.38 -16.26
N ARG A 510 3.59 18.57 -15.67
CA ARG A 510 4.37 19.72 -16.14
C ARG A 510 5.64 19.76 -15.31
N ASN A 511 6.80 19.85 -15.97
CA ASN A 511 8.02 20.28 -15.32
C ASN A 511 7.85 21.78 -15.05
N ASP A 512 7.11 22.11 -14.00
CA ASP A 512 6.98 23.50 -13.54
C ASP A 512 8.35 23.88 -12.96
N THR A 513 9.01 24.83 -13.64
CA THR A 513 10.31 25.42 -13.29
C THR A 513 10.39 25.87 -11.84
#